data_AF-A0A2B4R457-F1
#
_entry.id   AF-A0A2B4R457-F1
#
_cell.length_a   1.000
_cell.length_b   1.000
_cell.length_c   1.000
_cell.angle_alpha   90.00
_cell.angle_beta   90.00
_cell.angle_gamma   90.00
#
_symmetry.space_group_name_H-M   'P 1'
#
loop_
_entity.id
_entity.type
_entity.pdbx_description
1 polymer ?
#
loop_
_entity_poly.entity_id
_entity_poly.type
_entity_poly.pdbx_seq_one_letter_code
_entity_poly.pdbx_strand_id
1 'polypeptide(L)'
;MERIKSLAQLCMRHCQSMCQYLVLFSFGSLGLCIDLDLGVGSGTIQDGHITASSIYDASTPAKNGRLNYTSGSSWCAGMSDTTPYLQIDLQTLHVICAVSTQGNSQADQWVKKYMLRLSTNGTTWTDYKEGGKVKVLRGNDDRNSEVKHVVYGVLTRYLRFLPKTHQGEVCMRTEVFGVEKMSTCNIKPIGLAIGGEIPDSSFAASSEFNYKYVAEHGPLNNNKSWGPVDNNNADDFLQIDLLYEYIICAVATQGNPRIDSPEWTTHYKIRLSFNDTTFDTYKDNNNDKVGLHV
;
A
#
# COMPACT_ATOMS: atom_id res chain seq x y z
N MET A 1 -1.72 17.71 2.32
CA MET A 1 -1.22 17.03 1.10
C MET A 1 0.01 16.29 1.56
N GLU A 2 -0.20 15.03 1.93
CA GLU A 2 0.74 14.19 2.66
C GLU A 2 1.78 13.62 1.68
N ARG A 3 3.05 13.61 2.08
CA ARG A 3 4.20 13.23 1.24
C ARG A 3 4.94 12.09 1.93
N ILE A 4 5.15 10.99 1.22
CA ILE A 4 5.87 9.81 1.73
C ILE A 4 7.37 10.06 1.69
N LYS A 5 8.03 9.75 2.81
CA LYS A 5 9.49 9.79 2.95
C LYS A 5 10.01 8.40 3.22
N SER A 6 10.98 7.97 2.43
CA SER A 6 11.51 6.61 2.47
C SER A 6 13.02 6.63 2.31
N LEU A 7 13.72 5.97 3.22
CA LEU A 7 15.15 5.71 3.13
C LEU A 7 15.43 4.46 2.30
N ALA A 8 15.98 4.61 1.09
CA ALA A 8 16.59 3.52 0.29
C ALA A 8 17.13 3.94 -1.11
N GLN A 9 18.45 3.87 -1.36
CA GLN A 9 19.10 3.95 -2.71
C GLN A 9 19.24 2.54 -3.37
N LEU A 10 19.69 2.35 -4.65
CA LEU A 10 20.13 1.04 -5.29
C LEU A 10 21.00 1.19 -6.59
N CYS A 11 22.04 0.34 -6.84
CA CYS A 11 22.48 -0.22 -8.16
C CYS A 11 23.60 -1.31 -8.03
N MET A 12 23.60 -2.30 -8.95
CA MET A 12 24.81 -3.01 -9.44
C MET A 12 24.70 -3.31 -10.95
N ARG A 13 25.83 -3.21 -11.67
CA ARG A 13 26.02 -3.57 -13.10
C ARG A 13 26.65 -4.96 -13.25
N HIS A 14 26.08 -5.81 -14.10
CA HIS A 14 26.71 -6.42 -15.29
C HIS A 14 25.69 -7.30 -16.06
N CYS A 15 25.18 -6.81 -17.18
CA CYS A 15 24.88 -7.66 -18.34
C CYS A 15 25.00 -6.79 -19.60
N GLN A 16 25.86 -7.22 -20.52
CA GLN A 16 26.07 -6.57 -21.79
C GLN A 16 24.91 -6.87 -22.76
N SER A 17 24.65 -5.89 -23.61
CA SER A 17 23.99 -5.98 -24.92
C SER A 17 22.47 -5.74 -24.99
N MET A 18 22.14 -4.94 -26.00
CA MET A 18 20.88 -4.79 -26.73
C MET A 18 19.85 -3.76 -26.22
N CYS A 19 19.99 -2.57 -26.82
CA CYS A 19 19.00 -1.91 -27.68
C CYS A 19 17.56 -1.69 -27.19
N GLN A 20 17.20 -0.39 -27.18
CA GLN A 20 15.91 0.19 -27.55
C GLN A 20 14.65 -0.62 -27.24
N TYR A 21 13.82 -0.13 -26.31
CA TYR A 21 12.43 0.25 -26.62
C TYR A 21 11.96 1.31 -25.62
N LEU A 22 11.73 2.52 -26.14
CA LEU A 22 10.80 3.47 -25.57
C LEU A 22 9.41 2.83 -25.67
N VAL A 23 8.91 2.26 -24.58
CA VAL A 23 7.48 1.94 -24.47
C VAL A 23 6.89 2.91 -23.49
N LEU A 24 6.29 3.97 -24.05
CA LEU A 24 5.28 4.77 -23.37
C LEU A 24 4.11 3.82 -23.05
N PHE A 25 4.10 3.22 -21.87
CA PHE A 25 2.84 2.81 -21.28
C PHE A 25 2.19 4.06 -20.69
N SER A 26 1.32 4.66 -21.49
CA SER A 26 0.29 5.57 -21.00
C SER A 26 -0.62 4.79 -20.04
N PHE A 27 -0.21 4.70 -18.77
CA PHE A 27 -1.20 4.54 -17.70
C PHE A 27 -1.91 5.88 -17.58
N GLY A 28 -3.05 5.98 -18.28
CA GLY A 28 -4.01 7.02 -18.04
C GLY A 28 -4.42 6.98 -16.57
N SER A 29 -4.33 8.13 -15.91
CA SER A 29 -4.60 8.41 -14.50
C SER A 29 -3.40 8.22 -13.55
N LEU A 30 -2.75 9.34 -13.25
CA LEU A 30 -1.95 9.58 -12.04
C LEU A 30 -2.89 9.62 -10.81
N GLY A 31 -3.58 8.52 -10.52
CA GLY A 31 -4.44 8.40 -9.34
C GLY A 31 -3.62 8.05 -8.11
N LEU A 32 -3.91 8.68 -6.97
CA LEU A 32 -3.41 8.21 -5.67
C LEU A 32 -3.93 6.78 -5.43
N CYS A 33 -3.19 5.94 -4.70
CA CYS A 33 -3.59 4.53 -4.47
C CYS A 33 -5.01 4.39 -3.89
N ILE A 34 -5.47 5.39 -3.15
CA ILE A 34 -6.81 5.47 -2.58
C ILE A 34 -7.91 5.64 -3.64
N ASP A 35 -7.60 6.07 -4.86
CA ASP A 35 -8.55 6.37 -5.94
C ASP A 35 -8.49 5.37 -7.10
N LEU A 36 -7.60 4.38 -7.03
CA LEU A 36 -7.50 3.30 -8.01
C LEU A 36 -8.44 2.16 -7.62
N ASP A 37 -9.63 2.11 -8.21
CA ASP A 37 -10.56 1.00 -7.98
C ASP A 37 -9.99 -0.31 -8.51
N LEU A 38 -10.21 -1.40 -7.74
CA LEU A 38 -9.85 -2.76 -8.16
C LEU A 38 -10.97 -3.43 -8.97
N GLY A 39 -12.07 -2.70 -9.18
CA GLY A 39 -13.12 -3.04 -10.11
C GLY A 39 -14.17 -4.01 -9.60
N VAL A 40 -14.55 -3.87 -8.33
CA VAL A 40 -15.77 -4.50 -7.80
C VAL A 40 -16.99 -3.82 -8.46
N GLY A 41 -17.07 -2.50 -8.44
CA GLY A 41 -18.14 -1.72 -9.06
C GLY A 41 -18.15 -1.80 -10.59
N SER A 42 -16.98 -1.71 -11.22
CA SER A 42 -16.83 -1.71 -12.68
C SER A 42 -17.02 -3.09 -13.33
N GLY A 43 -16.95 -4.17 -12.55
CA GLY A 43 -17.13 -5.54 -13.04
C GLY A 43 -15.85 -6.24 -13.48
N THR A 44 -14.69 -5.58 -13.37
CA THR A 44 -13.37 -6.19 -13.61
C THR A 44 -13.17 -7.44 -12.73
N ILE A 45 -13.56 -7.36 -11.46
CA ILE A 45 -13.68 -8.53 -10.59
C ILE A 45 -14.96 -9.27 -10.98
N GLN A 46 -14.84 -10.49 -11.50
CA GLN A 46 -15.99 -11.27 -11.96
C GLN A 46 -16.89 -11.76 -10.82
N ASP A 47 -18.15 -12.08 -11.13
CA ASP A 47 -19.17 -12.48 -10.15
C ASP A 47 -18.73 -13.64 -9.26
N GLY A 48 -18.02 -14.64 -9.81
CA GLY A 48 -17.55 -15.81 -9.08
C GLY A 48 -16.52 -15.49 -7.98
N HIS A 49 -15.92 -14.30 -8.02
CA HIS A 49 -14.95 -13.84 -7.03
C HIS A 49 -15.58 -13.00 -5.90
N ILE A 50 -16.90 -12.80 -5.94
CA ILE A 50 -17.66 -12.13 -4.88
C ILE A 50 -18.58 -13.16 -4.24
N THR A 51 -18.29 -13.52 -3.00
CA THR A 51 -19.03 -14.55 -2.24
C THR A 51 -19.51 -13.97 -0.91
N ALA A 52 -20.40 -14.67 -0.21
CA ALA A 52 -20.90 -14.24 1.10
C ALA A 52 -21.09 -15.44 2.01
N SER A 53 -21.19 -15.19 3.32
CA SER A 53 -21.56 -16.22 4.29
C SER A 53 -22.98 -16.75 4.06
N SER A 54 -23.88 -15.87 3.66
CA SER A 54 -25.29 -16.17 3.38
C SER A 54 -25.88 -15.11 2.45
N ILE A 55 -27.07 -15.41 1.93
CA ILE A 55 -27.90 -14.49 1.15
C ILE A 55 -29.30 -14.50 1.76
N TYR A 56 -29.98 -13.36 1.75
CA TYR A 56 -31.36 -13.26 2.20
C TYR A 56 -32.29 -14.09 1.32
N ASP A 57 -32.21 -13.89 0.00
CA ASP A 57 -32.86 -14.72 -1.01
C ASP A 57 -32.12 -14.64 -2.36
N ALA A 58 -32.70 -15.24 -3.40
CA ALA A 58 -32.12 -15.29 -4.75
C ALA A 58 -32.01 -13.90 -5.42
N SER A 59 -32.70 -12.88 -4.93
CA SER A 59 -32.66 -11.50 -5.44
C SER A 59 -31.54 -10.66 -4.82
N THR A 60 -30.89 -11.15 -3.75
CA THR A 60 -29.82 -10.44 -3.03
C THR A 60 -28.47 -11.20 -3.03
N PRO A 61 -28.01 -11.76 -4.17
CA PRO A 61 -26.77 -12.53 -4.21
C PRO A 61 -25.55 -11.66 -3.91
N ALA A 62 -24.44 -12.29 -3.50
CA ALA A 62 -23.19 -11.61 -3.15
C ALA A 62 -22.69 -10.63 -4.23
N LYS A 63 -22.80 -11.01 -5.51
CA LYS A 63 -22.43 -10.16 -6.65
C LYS A 63 -23.20 -8.85 -6.78
N ASN A 64 -24.37 -8.72 -6.15
CA ASN A 64 -25.10 -7.45 -6.11
C ASN A 64 -24.50 -6.49 -5.07
N GLY A 65 -23.50 -6.94 -4.30
CA GLY A 65 -22.71 -6.11 -3.39
C GLY A 65 -21.66 -5.24 -4.06
N ARG A 66 -21.79 -4.97 -5.36
CA ARG A 66 -20.92 -4.06 -6.11
C ARG A 66 -21.34 -2.62 -5.90
N LEU A 67 -20.37 -1.71 -5.72
CA LEU A 67 -20.63 -0.27 -5.63
C LEU A 67 -21.45 0.20 -6.84
N ASN A 68 -22.40 1.11 -6.61
CA ASN A 68 -23.30 1.66 -7.61
C ASN A 68 -24.21 0.66 -8.34
N TYR A 69 -24.32 -0.59 -7.89
CA TYR A 69 -25.33 -1.52 -8.40
C TYR A 69 -26.75 -0.99 -8.10
N THR A 70 -27.54 -0.72 -9.13
CA THR A 70 -28.90 -0.15 -9.02
C THR A 70 -29.99 -0.96 -9.73
N SER A 71 -29.64 -2.00 -10.49
CA SER A 71 -30.59 -2.84 -11.23
C SER A 71 -31.47 -3.73 -10.34
N GLY A 72 -31.25 -3.73 -9.04
CA GLY A 72 -31.99 -4.50 -8.06
C GLY A 72 -31.45 -4.30 -6.65
N SER A 73 -31.91 -5.14 -5.71
CA SER A 73 -31.41 -5.13 -4.34
C SER A 73 -29.93 -5.46 -4.29
N SER A 74 -29.20 -4.85 -3.34
CA SER A 74 -27.79 -5.18 -3.10
C SER A 74 -27.62 -6.61 -2.59
N TRP A 75 -26.38 -7.03 -2.33
CA TRP A 75 -26.19 -8.17 -1.44
C TRP A 75 -26.83 -7.86 -0.09
N CYS A 76 -27.57 -8.85 0.44
CA CYS A 76 -28.12 -8.85 1.79
C CYS A 76 -27.90 -10.22 2.41
N ALA A 77 -27.50 -10.26 3.69
CA ALA A 77 -27.28 -11.50 4.42
C ALA A 77 -28.61 -12.16 4.84
N GLY A 78 -28.56 -13.48 5.08
CA GLY A 78 -29.70 -14.20 5.64
C GLY A 78 -30.01 -13.76 7.07
N MET A 79 -31.30 -13.64 7.42
CA MET A 79 -31.73 -13.15 8.76
C MET A 79 -31.23 -14.00 9.93
N SER A 80 -30.95 -15.29 9.71
CA SER A 80 -30.43 -16.20 10.73
C SER A 80 -28.91 -16.19 10.86
N ASP A 81 -28.20 -15.49 9.98
CA ASP A 81 -26.74 -15.40 10.00
C ASP A 81 -26.28 -14.36 11.03
N THR A 82 -25.79 -14.84 12.17
CA THR A 82 -25.31 -13.98 13.26
C THR A 82 -23.90 -13.43 13.03
N THR A 83 -23.19 -13.92 12.01
CA THR A 83 -21.81 -13.53 11.70
C THR A 83 -21.62 -13.28 10.20
N PRO A 84 -22.43 -12.39 9.60
CA PRO A 84 -22.46 -12.25 8.16
C PRO A 84 -21.16 -11.66 7.63
N TYR A 85 -20.78 -12.04 6.43
CA TYR A 85 -19.72 -11.38 5.69
C TYR A 85 -19.99 -11.35 4.18
N LEU A 86 -19.54 -10.28 3.54
CA LEU A 86 -19.32 -10.22 2.10
C LEU A 86 -17.82 -10.36 1.84
N GLN A 87 -17.44 -11.27 0.96
CA GLN A 87 -16.06 -11.61 0.64
C GLN A 87 -15.73 -11.30 -0.81
N ILE A 88 -14.55 -10.72 -1.02
CA ILE A 88 -13.99 -10.39 -2.33
C ILE A 88 -12.66 -11.12 -2.48
N ASP A 89 -12.51 -11.91 -3.54
CA ASP A 89 -11.23 -12.49 -3.99
C ASP A 89 -10.65 -11.61 -5.11
N LEU A 90 -9.52 -10.96 -4.84
CA LEU A 90 -8.80 -10.12 -5.80
C LEU A 90 -7.96 -10.94 -6.79
N GLN A 91 -7.95 -12.27 -6.67
CA GLN A 91 -7.21 -13.26 -7.48
C GLN A 91 -5.69 -13.23 -7.28
N THR A 92 -5.09 -12.04 -7.16
CA THR A 92 -3.67 -11.82 -6.86
C THR A 92 -3.51 -10.97 -5.60
N LEU A 93 -2.28 -10.87 -5.09
CA LEU A 93 -2.01 -10.03 -3.92
C LEU A 93 -2.07 -8.56 -4.32
N HIS A 94 -2.68 -7.74 -3.50
CA HIS A 94 -2.80 -6.29 -3.69
C HIS A 94 -2.43 -5.57 -2.40
N VAL A 95 -1.91 -4.36 -2.52
CA VAL A 95 -1.83 -3.40 -1.41
C VAL A 95 -3.10 -2.58 -1.42
N ILE A 96 -3.88 -2.69 -0.35
CA ILE A 96 -5.18 -2.03 -0.24
C ILE A 96 -5.03 -0.70 0.48
N CYS A 97 -5.57 0.35 -0.15
CA CYS A 97 -5.40 1.72 0.28
C CYS A 97 -6.72 2.37 0.70
N ALA A 98 -7.85 1.93 0.16
CA ALA A 98 -9.16 2.37 0.65
C ALA A 98 -10.24 1.31 0.39
N VAL A 99 -11.36 1.46 1.09
CA VAL A 99 -12.60 0.72 0.80
C VAL A 99 -13.77 1.69 0.81
N SER A 100 -14.78 1.42 -0.02
CA SER A 100 -16.04 2.16 -0.03
C SER A 100 -17.22 1.25 0.23
N THR A 101 -18.26 1.83 0.82
CA THR A 101 -19.51 1.15 1.15
C THR A 101 -20.74 2.00 0.78
N GLN A 102 -21.82 1.32 0.41
CA GLN A 102 -23.16 1.86 0.14
C GLN A 102 -24.21 0.89 0.71
N GLY A 103 -25.43 1.38 0.94
CA GLY A 103 -26.59 0.58 1.37
C GLY A 103 -27.30 -0.14 0.22
N ASN A 104 -28.50 -0.66 0.49
CA ASN A 104 -29.38 -1.27 -0.51
C ASN A 104 -30.05 -0.19 -1.37
N SER A 105 -29.92 -0.28 -2.69
CA SER A 105 -30.51 0.71 -3.62
C SER A 105 -32.04 0.71 -3.61
N GLN A 106 -32.67 -0.42 -3.25
CA GLN A 106 -34.12 -0.61 -3.37
C GLN A 106 -34.90 -0.42 -2.06
N ALA A 107 -34.23 -0.37 -0.90
CA ALA A 107 -34.89 -0.32 0.41
C ALA A 107 -34.05 0.43 1.45
N ASP A 108 -34.68 0.92 2.53
CA ASP A 108 -34.00 1.55 3.68
C ASP A 108 -33.22 0.54 4.52
N GLN A 109 -32.20 -0.07 3.93
CA GLN A 109 -31.38 -1.12 4.53
C GLN A 109 -29.91 -0.83 4.26
N TRP A 110 -29.09 -0.75 5.31
CA TRP A 110 -27.67 -0.47 5.17
C TRP A 110 -26.89 -0.84 6.44
N VAL A 111 -25.60 -1.11 6.27
CA VAL A 111 -24.69 -1.36 7.39
C VAL A 111 -24.15 -0.03 7.93
N LYS A 112 -24.33 0.20 9.23
CA LYS A 112 -23.89 1.42 9.96
C LYS A 112 -22.47 1.32 10.51
N LYS A 113 -22.02 0.11 10.84
CA LYS A 113 -20.65 -0.17 11.31
C LYS A 113 -20.22 -1.54 10.84
N TYR A 114 -18.95 -1.69 10.49
CA TYR A 114 -18.38 -2.96 10.05
C TYR A 114 -16.91 -3.08 10.46
N MET A 115 -16.38 -4.28 10.35
CA MET A 115 -14.95 -4.58 10.46
C MET A 115 -14.46 -5.20 9.15
N LEU A 116 -13.14 -5.20 8.95
CA LEU A 116 -12.50 -5.92 7.84
C LEU A 116 -11.70 -7.11 8.37
N ARG A 117 -11.76 -8.24 7.65
CA ARG A 117 -10.79 -9.33 7.77
C ARG A 117 -10.08 -9.53 6.46
N LEU A 118 -8.80 -9.84 6.56
CA LEU A 118 -7.86 -9.89 5.45
C LEU A 118 -7.20 -11.27 5.43
N SER A 119 -6.95 -11.79 4.23
CA SER A 119 -6.21 -13.04 4.06
C SER A 119 -5.38 -13.02 2.77
N THR A 120 -4.22 -13.66 2.78
CA THR A 120 -3.38 -13.85 1.60
C THR A 120 -3.61 -15.20 0.92
N ASN A 121 -4.23 -16.15 1.63
CA ASN A 121 -4.38 -17.55 1.21
C ASN A 121 -5.83 -18.07 1.27
N GLY A 122 -6.78 -17.28 1.78
CA GLY A 122 -8.19 -17.63 1.91
C GLY A 122 -8.52 -18.52 3.11
N THR A 123 -7.51 -19.03 3.84
CA THR A 123 -7.69 -19.95 4.98
C THR A 123 -7.37 -19.30 6.31
N THR A 124 -6.26 -18.56 6.39
CA THR A 124 -5.85 -17.82 7.59
C THR A 124 -6.30 -16.38 7.48
N TRP A 125 -7.11 -15.93 8.44
CA TRP A 125 -7.72 -14.60 8.43
C TRP A 125 -7.22 -13.77 9.60
N THR A 126 -6.93 -12.49 9.33
CA THR A 126 -6.51 -11.52 10.36
C THR A 126 -7.44 -10.32 10.31
N ASP A 127 -7.85 -9.81 11.48
CA ASP A 127 -8.63 -8.57 11.56
C ASP A 127 -7.78 -7.36 11.15
N TYR A 128 -8.38 -6.42 10.43
CA TYR A 128 -7.76 -5.14 10.14
C TYR A 128 -7.55 -4.33 11.44
N LYS A 129 -6.36 -3.74 11.58
CA LYS A 129 -5.95 -3.00 12.78
C LYS A 129 -5.31 -1.67 12.43
N GLU A 130 -5.54 -0.69 13.28
CA GLU A 130 -4.85 0.60 13.29
C GLU A 130 -4.30 0.84 14.69
N GLY A 131 -3.02 1.25 14.80
CA GLY A 131 -2.36 1.43 16.09
C GLY A 131 -2.40 0.16 16.97
N GLY A 132 -2.32 -1.02 16.35
CA GLY A 132 -2.37 -2.32 17.03
C GLY A 132 -3.75 -2.78 17.51
N LYS A 133 -4.80 -1.97 17.35
CA LYS A 133 -6.17 -2.28 17.77
C LYS A 133 -7.05 -2.60 16.58
N VAL A 134 -7.96 -3.56 16.76
CA VAL A 134 -8.95 -3.91 15.74
C VAL A 134 -9.81 -2.69 15.41
N LYS A 135 -9.88 -2.34 14.12
CA LYS A 135 -10.60 -1.15 13.67
C LYS A 135 -12.04 -1.48 13.34
N VAL A 136 -12.96 -0.75 13.98
CA VAL A 136 -14.38 -0.71 13.60
C VAL A 136 -14.59 0.54 12.74
N LEU A 137 -14.99 0.33 11.49
CA LEU A 137 -15.25 1.39 10.52
C LEU A 137 -16.72 1.81 10.57
N ARG A 138 -16.97 3.11 10.37
CA ARG A 138 -18.33 3.64 10.18
C ARG A 138 -18.80 3.31 8.76
N GLY A 139 -19.96 2.71 8.63
CA GLY A 139 -20.62 2.49 7.34
C GLY A 139 -21.53 3.66 6.95
N ASN A 140 -22.68 3.34 6.40
CA ASN A 140 -23.60 4.32 5.80
C ASN A 140 -24.68 4.79 6.81
N ASP A 141 -25.27 5.94 6.50
CA ASP A 141 -26.45 6.48 7.19
C ASP A 141 -27.70 6.53 6.29
N ASP A 142 -27.56 6.09 5.04
CA ASP A 142 -28.63 6.00 4.05
C ASP A 142 -28.33 4.88 3.03
N ARG A 143 -29.20 4.80 2.02
CA ARG A 143 -29.15 3.80 0.93
C ARG A 143 -27.99 3.99 -0.05
N ASN A 144 -27.64 5.23 -0.39
CA ASN A 144 -26.96 5.57 -1.65
C ASN A 144 -25.68 6.40 -1.50
N SER A 145 -25.52 7.15 -0.42
CA SER A 145 -24.31 7.90 -0.15
C SER A 145 -23.14 6.94 0.03
N GLU A 146 -22.08 7.15 -0.75
CA GLU A 146 -20.83 6.41 -0.62
C GLU A 146 -20.09 6.87 0.64
N VAL A 147 -19.68 5.90 1.46
CA VAL A 147 -18.77 6.14 2.58
C VAL A 147 -17.45 5.43 2.29
N LYS A 148 -16.40 6.23 2.10
CA LYS A 148 -15.04 5.81 1.79
C LYS A 148 -14.13 5.95 3.01
N HIS A 149 -13.35 4.91 3.30
CA HIS A 149 -12.32 4.93 4.34
C HIS A 149 -10.97 4.60 3.72
N VAL A 150 -9.98 5.44 4.01
CA VAL A 150 -8.57 5.10 3.78
C VAL A 150 -8.20 3.98 4.75
N VAL A 151 -7.60 2.92 4.23
CA VAL A 151 -7.03 1.83 5.02
C VAL A 151 -5.54 1.78 4.74
N TYR A 152 -4.73 1.77 5.80
CA TYR A 152 -3.26 1.84 5.68
C TYR A 152 -2.66 0.59 5.00
N GLY A 153 -2.56 0.62 3.68
CA GLY A 153 -1.63 -0.14 2.84
C GLY A 153 -1.48 -1.63 3.17
N VAL A 154 -2.58 -2.36 3.40
CA VAL A 154 -2.47 -3.76 3.84
C VAL A 154 -2.35 -4.70 2.66
N LEU A 155 -1.34 -5.57 2.69
CA LEU A 155 -1.15 -6.60 1.67
C LEU A 155 -2.14 -7.76 1.87
N THR A 156 -3.01 -7.99 0.89
CA THR A 156 -4.00 -9.07 0.94
C THR A 156 -4.48 -9.50 -0.45
N ARG A 157 -5.04 -10.70 -0.56
CA ARG A 157 -5.76 -11.16 -1.75
C ARG A 157 -7.27 -11.22 -1.49
N TYR A 158 -7.65 -11.56 -0.26
CA TYR A 158 -9.05 -11.74 0.12
C TYR A 158 -9.46 -10.72 1.17
N LEU A 159 -10.53 -9.99 0.91
CA LEU A 159 -11.18 -9.13 1.90
C LEU A 159 -12.52 -9.71 2.31
N ARG A 160 -12.84 -9.60 3.60
CA ARG A 160 -14.19 -9.76 4.14
C ARG A 160 -14.64 -8.45 4.78
N PHE A 161 -15.82 -7.99 4.39
CA PHE A 161 -16.57 -6.96 5.11
C PHE A 161 -17.48 -7.67 6.11
N LEU A 162 -17.33 -7.35 7.40
CA LEU A 162 -18.07 -7.97 8.50
C LEU A 162 -19.00 -6.94 9.17
N PRO A 163 -20.28 -6.89 8.80
CA PRO A 163 -21.27 -6.03 9.42
C PRO A 163 -21.35 -6.21 10.93
N LYS A 164 -21.53 -5.11 11.67
CA LYS A 164 -21.69 -5.08 13.13
C LYS A 164 -23.01 -4.49 13.58
N THR A 165 -23.44 -3.40 12.95
CA THR A 165 -24.72 -2.76 13.22
C THR A 165 -25.32 -2.28 11.91
N HIS A 166 -26.64 -2.29 11.78
CA HIS A 166 -27.34 -2.00 10.53
C HIS A 166 -28.66 -1.24 10.78
N GLN A 167 -29.20 -0.66 9.71
CA GLN A 167 -30.60 -0.25 9.59
C GLN A 167 -31.33 -1.31 8.78
N GLY A 168 -32.51 -1.74 9.23
CA GLY A 168 -33.27 -2.78 8.53
C GLY A 168 -32.48 -4.09 8.47
N GLU A 169 -32.28 -4.63 7.28
CA GLU A 169 -31.48 -5.83 7.05
C GLU A 169 -30.00 -5.52 6.82
N VAL A 170 -29.14 -6.54 6.97
CA VAL A 170 -27.71 -6.43 6.67
C VAL A 170 -27.52 -6.45 5.16
N CYS A 171 -27.44 -5.27 4.56
CA CYS A 171 -27.25 -5.09 3.13
C CYS A 171 -26.08 -4.16 2.83
N MET A 172 -25.26 -4.49 1.83
CA MET A 172 -24.10 -3.70 1.43
C MET A 172 -23.82 -3.75 -0.07
N ARG A 173 -23.35 -2.62 -0.60
CA ARG A 173 -22.58 -2.48 -1.85
C ARG A 173 -21.19 -1.97 -1.50
N THR A 174 -20.16 -2.42 -2.22
CA THR A 174 -18.75 -2.20 -1.84
C THR A 174 -17.84 -2.00 -3.04
N GLU A 175 -16.75 -1.26 -2.82
CA GLU A 175 -15.59 -1.17 -3.71
C GLU A 175 -14.30 -1.28 -2.88
N VAL A 176 -13.24 -1.77 -3.51
CA VAL A 176 -11.90 -1.84 -2.93
C VAL A 176 -10.96 -1.05 -3.81
N PHE A 177 -10.11 -0.23 -3.19
CA PHE A 177 -9.12 0.58 -3.88
C PHE A 177 -7.71 0.18 -3.47
N GLY A 178 -6.81 0.13 -4.43
CA GLY A 178 -5.45 -0.28 -4.17
C GLY A 178 -4.66 -0.47 -5.45
N VAL A 179 -3.53 -1.15 -5.30
CA VAL A 179 -2.66 -1.51 -6.41
C VAL A 179 -2.29 -2.98 -6.34
N GLU A 180 -2.25 -3.63 -7.50
CA GLU A 180 -1.77 -5.00 -7.59
C GLU A 180 -0.31 -5.07 -7.13
N LYS A 181 -0.01 -6.04 -6.27
CA LYS A 181 1.36 -6.34 -5.89
C LYS A 181 2.06 -6.88 -7.12
N MET A 182 2.95 -6.08 -7.70
CA MET A 182 3.81 -6.53 -8.79
C MET A 182 4.59 -7.77 -8.34
N SER A 183 4.41 -8.88 -9.07
CA SER A 183 5.10 -10.16 -8.84
C SER A 183 6.60 -10.05 -9.12
N THR A 184 6.98 -9.11 -9.99
CA THR A 184 8.35 -8.73 -10.28
C THR A 184 8.49 -7.23 -10.06
N CYS A 185 9.40 -6.85 -9.16
CA CYS A 185 9.85 -5.47 -9.11
C CYS A 185 10.48 -5.15 -10.46
N ASN A 186 9.76 -4.44 -11.32
CA ASN A 186 10.36 -3.85 -12.49
C ASN A 186 11.45 -2.92 -11.96
N ILE A 187 12.72 -3.28 -12.16
CA ILE A 187 13.90 -2.60 -11.63
C ILE A 187 14.08 -1.27 -12.36
N LYS A 188 13.07 -0.40 -12.30
CA LYS A 188 13.21 0.99 -12.68
C LYS A 188 13.61 1.73 -11.41
N PRO A 189 14.82 2.31 -11.34
CA PRO A 189 15.19 3.12 -10.20
C PRO A 189 14.19 4.27 -10.07
N ILE A 190 13.87 4.65 -8.82
CA ILE A 190 12.97 5.79 -8.48
C ILE A 190 13.68 7.14 -8.77
N GLY A 191 14.58 7.19 -9.76
CA GLY A 191 15.32 8.40 -10.11
C GLY A 191 16.56 8.71 -9.27
N LEU A 192 16.84 7.94 -8.21
CA LEU A 192 18.01 8.17 -7.34
C LEU A 192 19.38 7.86 -7.98
N ALA A 193 19.39 7.11 -9.10
CA ALA A 193 20.62 6.72 -9.81
C ALA A 193 20.85 7.52 -11.11
N ILE A 194 19.86 8.30 -11.54
CA ILE A 194 19.88 9.11 -12.76
C ILE A 194 19.50 10.52 -12.28
N GLY A 195 20.50 11.35 -11.97
CA GLY A 195 20.27 12.62 -11.27
C GLY A 195 19.17 13.49 -11.88
N GLY A 196 18.41 14.18 -11.02
CA GLY A 196 17.45 15.23 -11.41
C GLY A 196 15.96 14.91 -11.22
N GLU A 197 15.57 13.66 -10.89
CA GLU A 197 14.16 13.33 -10.60
C GLU A 197 13.74 13.64 -9.14
N ILE A 198 14.68 13.56 -8.19
CA ILE A 198 14.47 13.93 -6.78
C ILE A 198 15.41 15.13 -6.49
N PRO A 199 14.89 16.28 -6.03
CA PRO A 199 15.67 17.49 -5.80
C PRO A 199 16.56 17.34 -4.56
N ASP A 200 17.67 18.08 -4.53
CA ASP A 200 18.62 18.06 -3.40
C ASP A 200 17.95 18.39 -2.05
N SER A 201 16.91 19.24 -2.07
CA SER A 201 16.09 19.59 -0.89
C SER A 201 15.30 18.41 -0.30
N SER A 202 15.18 17.29 -1.02
CA SER A 202 14.56 16.07 -0.54
C SER A 202 15.49 15.22 0.33
N PHE A 203 16.77 15.55 0.40
CA PHE A 203 17.75 14.82 1.19
C PHE A 203 18.02 15.54 2.51
N ALA A 204 17.99 14.79 3.60
CA ALA A 204 18.34 15.25 4.93
C ALA A 204 19.17 14.19 5.65
N ALA A 205 19.91 14.56 6.67
CA ALA A 205 20.68 13.60 7.46
C ALA A 205 20.69 14.00 8.94
N SER A 206 21.04 13.04 9.80
CA SER A 206 21.29 13.28 11.23
C SER A 206 22.46 14.24 11.43
N SER A 207 23.51 14.07 10.63
CA SER A 207 24.75 14.83 10.68
C SER A 207 25.52 14.73 9.36
N GLU A 208 26.51 15.60 9.19
CA GLU A 208 27.35 15.67 7.99
C GLU A 208 28.80 15.93 8.41
N PHE A 209 29.76 15.15 7.92
CA PHE A 209 31.18 15.31 8.26
C PHE A 209 31.74 16.67 7.86
N ASN A 210 31.48 17.08 6.62
CA ASN A 210 31.78 18.40 6.09
C ASN A 210 31.05 18.60 4.75
N TYR A 211 31.27 19.74 4.10
CA TYR A 211 30.67 20.11 2.82
C TYR A 211 30.88 19.10 1.66
N LYS A 212 31.80 18.13 1.79
CA LYS A 212 32.01 17.07 0.79
C LYS A 212 31.16 15.82 1.02
N TYR A 213 30.52 15.70 2.19
CA TYR A 213 29.81 14.51 2.66
C TYR A 213 28.34 14.79 3.05
N VAL A 214 27.74 15.79 2.39
CA VAL A 214 26.37 16.25 2.66
C VAL A 214 25.30 15.28 2.16
N ALA A 215 24.08 15.39 2.69
CA ALA A 215 22.98 14.44 2.41
C ALA A 215 22.63 14.30 0.92
N GLU A 216 22.63 15.42 0.17
CA GLU A 216 22.38 15.46 -1.28
C GLU A 216 23.41 14.67 -2.11
N HIS A 217 24.52 14.23 -1.51
CA HIS A 217 25.52 13.37 -2.15
C HIS A 217 25.28 11.87 -1.89
N GLY A 218 24.22 11.50 -1.18
CA GLY A 218 23.75 10.11 -1.01
C GLY A 218 23.33 9.36 -2.29
N PRO A 219 22.85 10.02 -3.38
CA PRO A 219 22.59 9.38 -4.67
C PRO A 219 23.68 8.45 -5.20
N LEU A 220 23.25 7.31 -5.74
CA LEU A 220 24.14 6.23 -6.14
C LEU A 220 24.79 6.52 -7.50
N ASN A 221 25.97 5.95 -7.75
CA ASN A 221 26.82 6.22 -8.91
C ASN A 221 27.32 7.68 -9.01
N ASN A 222 27.30 8.42 -7.91
CA ASN A 222 27.90 9.75 -7.84
C ASN A 222 29.42 9.64 -7.52
N ASN A 223 30.17 10.72 -7.74
CA ASN A 223 31.59 10.80 -7.37
C ASN A 223 31.82 11.28 -5.92
N LYS A 224 30.73 11.41 -5.16
CA LYS A 224 30.68 11.79 -3.76
C LYS A 224 29.74 10.84 -3.02
N SER A 225 29.71 10.94 -1.70
CA SER A 225 28.86 10.15 -0.81
C SER A 225 28.41 11.03 0.35
N TRP A 226 27.33 10.65 1.03
CA TRP A 226 27.02 11.20 2.35
C TRP A 226 27.83 10.47 3.43
N GLY A 227 28.19 11.18 4.49
CA GLY A 227 28.83 10.61 5.68
C GLY A 227 28.52 11.43 6.93
N PRO A 228 28.18 10.78 8.05
CA PRO A 228 27.91 11.46 9.32
C PRO A 228 29.17 12.13 9.90
N VAL A 229 28.99 12.98 10.92
CA VAL A 229 30.09 13.71 11.56
C VAL A 229 31.16 12.80 12.18
N ASP A 230 30.76 11.64 12.67
CA ASP A 230 31.62 10.59 13.16
C ASP A 230 30.92 9.22 13.01
N ASN A 231 31.58 8.14 13.43
CA ASN A 231 31.06 6.77 13.31
C ASN A 231 30.63 6.15 14.66
N ASN A 232 30.43 6.97 15.69
CA ASN A 232 30.11 6.49 17.04
C ASN A 232 28.60 6.45 17.32
N ASN A 233 27.78 7.01 16.44
CA ASN A 233 26.33 7.06 16.60
C ASN A 233 25.62 6.00 15.74
N ALA A 234 25.12 4.96 16.38
CA ALA A 234 24.37 3.89 15.71
C ALA A 234 22.99 4.34 15.16
N ASP A 235 22.52 5.54 15.54
CA ASP A 235 21.26 6.13 15.09
C ASP A 235 21.44 7.18 13.98
N ASP A 236 22.64 7.31 13.41
CA ASP A 236 22.84 8.17 12.24
C ASP A 236 21.97 7.73 11.06
N PHE A 237 21.44 8.71 10.32
CA PHE A 237 20.51 8.47 9.23
C PHE A 237 20.74 9.41 8.04
N LEU A 238 20.44 8.88 6.85
CA LEU A 238 20.27 9.65 5.61
C LEU A 238 18.82 9.52 5.15
N GLN A 239 18.02 10.55 5.31
CA GLN A 239 16.61 10.61 4.98
C GLN A 239 16.36 11.13 3.55
N ILE A 240 15.42 10.51 2.85
CA ILE A 240 15.04 10.89 1.47
C ILE A 240 13.51 11.07 1.40
N ASP A 241 13.06 12.25 0.98
CA ASP A 241 11.68 12.53 0.59
C ASP A 241 11.47 12.13 -0.88
N LEU A 242 10.72 11.05 -1.11
CA LEU A 242 10.51 10.51 -2.45
C LEU A 242 9.51 11.35 -3.27
N LEU A 243 8.92 12.39 -2.70
CA LEU A 243 7.92 13.29 -3.30
C LEU A 243 6.54 12.64 -3.55
N TYR A 244 6.51 11.36 -3.90
CA TYR A 244 5.31 10.59 -4.19
C TYR A 244 5.25 9.30 -3.35
N GLU A 245 4.09 8.66 -3.38
CA GLU A 245 3.89 7.37 -2.73
C GLU A 245 4.47 6.24 -3.58
N TYR A 246 5.39 5.45 -3.01
CA TYR A 246 6.02 4.32 -3.70
C TYR A 246 5.86 3.02 -2.93
N ILE A 247 5.64 1.93 -3.66
CA ILE A 247 5.92 0.58 -3.16
C ILE A 247 7.42 0.33 -3.33
N ILE A 248 8.14 0.27 -2.21
CA ILE A 248 9.57 0.03 -2.21
C ILE A 248 9.83 -1.47 -2.25
N CYS A 249 10.51 -1.86 -3.32
CA CYS A 249 10.80 -3.24 -3.64
C CYS A 249 12.13 -3.74 -3.08
N ALA A 250 13.15 -2.89 -3.15
CA ALA A 250 14.52 -3.20 -2.79
C ALA A 250 15.31 -1.92 -2.52
N VAL A 251 16.43 -2.09 -1.84
CA VAL A 251 17.42 -1.07 -1.50
C VAL A 251 18.79 -1.63 -1.81
N ALA A 252 19.65 -0.92 -2.54
CA ALA A 252 21.08 -1.15 -2.53
C ALA A 252 21.88 0.09 -2.15
N THR A 253 22.99 -0.18 -1.52
CA THR A 253 23.86 0.81 -0.96
C THR A 253 25.15 0.84 -1.78
N GLN A 254 25.86 1.95 -1.73
CA GLN A 254 27.20 2.08 -2.30
C GLN A 254 28.08 2.78 -1.27
N GLY A 255 29.33 2.34 -1.16
CA GLY A 255 30.33 3.02 -0.33
C GLY A 255 30.86 4.30 -0.96
N ASN A 256 31.78 4.95 -0.23
CA ASN A 256 32.51 6.10 -0.71
C ASN A 256 33.33 5.71 -1.97
N PRO A 257 33.11 6.38 -3.13
CA PRO A 257 33.78 6.03 -4.39
C PRO A 257 35.26 6.42 -4.42
N ARG A 258 35.78 7.09 -3.38
CA ARG A 258 37.19 7.49 -3.30
C ARG A 258 38.11 6.30 -3.09
N ILE A 259 39.07 6.17 -4.00
CA ILE A 259 40.04 5.06 -4.03
C ILE A 259 41.03 5.14 -2.86
N ASP A 260 41.35 6.35 -2.42
CA ASP A 260 42.32 6.64 -1.35
C ASP A 260 41.72 6.49 0.06
N SER A 261 40.40 6.43 0.20
CA SER A 261 39.70 6.26 1.48
C SER A 261 38.40 5.48 1.29
N PRO A 262 38.49 4.17 0.98
CA PRO A 262 37.31 3.35 0.73
C PRO A 262 36.60 3.06 2.05
N GLU A 263 35.36 3.53 2.16
CA GLU A 263 34.53 3.42 3.36
C GLU A 263 33.14 2.96 2.95
N TRP A 264 32.52 2.05 3.71
CA TRP A 264 31.19 1.54 3.40
C TRP A 264 30.43 1.11 4.66
N THR A 265 29.11 1.18 4.58
CA THR A 265 28.21 0.68 5.62
C THR A 265 27.97 -0.81 5.41
N THR A 266 28.19 -1.63 6.43
CA THR A 266 27.98 -3.08 6.36
C THR A 266 26.61 -3.53 6.86
N HIS A 267 26.02 -2.78 7.80
CA HIS A 267 24.73 -3.07 8.41
C HIS A 267 23.89 -1.80 8.46
N TYR A 268 22.61 -1.91 8.12
CA TYR A 268 21.69 -0.78 8.18
C TYR A 268 20.27 -1.23 8.53
N LYS A 269 19.45 -0.30 8.99
CA LYS A 269 18.00 -0.49 9.15
C LYS A 269 17.27 0.45 8.20
N ILE A 270 16.14 0.01 7.66
CA ILE A 270 15.25 0.86 6.87
C ILE A 270 14.11 1.29 7.78
N ARG A 271 13.82 2.59 7.79
CA ARG A 271 12.65 3.17 8.44
C ARG A 271 11.82 3.92 7.39
N LEU A 272 10.50 3.75 7.44
CA LEU A 272 9.56 4.30 6.46
C LEU A 272 8.55 5.21 7.17
N SER A 273 8.18 6.33 6.54
CA SER A 273 7.19 7.25 7.09
C SER A 273 6.27 7.82 6.01
N PHE A 274 4.99 7.95 6.35
CA PHE A 274 3.99 8.65 5.53
C PHE A 274 3.86 10.15 5.88
N ASN A 275 4.40 10.58 7.02
CA ASN A 275 4.12 11.89 7.61
C ASN A 275 5.34 12.62 8.17
N ASP A 276 6.54 12.08 7.97
CA ASP A 276 7.82 12.64 8.46
C ASP A 276 7.95 12.80 9.98
N THR A 277 7.03 12.22 10.75
CA THR A 277 7.02 12.37 12.22
C THR A 277 7.01 11.02 12.92
N THR A 278 6.30 10.05 12.36
CA THR A 278 6.28 8.67 12.83
C THR A 278 6.92 7.76 11.79
N PHE A 279 7.93 7.01 12.21
CA PHE A 279 8.68 6.10 11.34
C PHE A 279 8.50 4.66 11.83
N ASP A 280 8.16 3.77 10.90
CA ASP A 280 8.09 2.34 11.13
C ASP A 280 9.36 1.66 10.61
N THR A 281 10.02 0.87 11.45
CA THR A 281 11.16 0.05 11.03
C THR A 281 10.66 -1.07 10.12
N TYR A 282 11.34 -1.28 8.99
CA TYR A 282 11.08 -2.39 8.10
C TYR A 282 11.36 -3.72 8.79
N LYS A 283 10.38 -4.63 8.71
CA LYS A 283 10.43 -5.95 9.34
C LYS A 283 10.34 -7.06 8.30
N ASP A 284 11.08 -8.12 8.53
CA ASP A 284 10.99 -9.38 7.81
C ASP A 284 10.59 -10.48 8.80
N ASN A 285 9.52 -11.22 8.51
CA ASN A 285 8.94 -12.20 9.43
C ASN A 285 8.72 -11.67 10.87
N ASN A 286 8.21 -10.44 10.99
CA ASN A 286 7.97 -9.69 12.24
C ASN A 286 9.21 -9.29 13.05
N ASN A 287 10.41 -9.55 12.57
CA ASN A 287 11.66 -9.09 13.19
C ASN A 287 12.19 -7.87 12.44
N ASP A 288 12.78 -6.92 13.16
CA ASP A 288 13.50 -5.80 12.55
C ASP A 288 14.53 -6.34 11.57
N LYS A 289 14.41 -5.96 10.30
CA LYS A 289 15.37 -6.42 9.29
C LYS A 289 16.61 -5.54 9.34
N VAL A 290 17.74 -6.17 9.57
CA VAL A 290 19.05 -5.56 9.35
C VAL A 290 19.47 -5.88 7.93
N GLY A 291 19.55 -4.84 7.09
CA GLY A 291 20.12 -4.95 5.76
C GLY A 291 21.62 -5.17 5.86
N LEU A 292 22.14 -6.06 5.02
CA LEU A 292 23.56 -6.30 4.86
C LEU A 292 24.02 -5.72 3.53
N HIS A 293 25.14 -5.01 3.54
CA HIS A 293 25.87 -4.72 2.30
C HIS A 293 26.75 -5.93 1.98
N VAL A 294 26.55 -6.51 0.80
CA VAL A 294 27.29 -7.69 0.30
C VAL A 294 28.14 -7.27 -0.88
#